data_AF-A0A538LHW7-F1
#
_entry.id   AF-A0A538LHW7-F1
#
_cell.length_a   1.000
_cell.length_b   1.000
_cell.length_c   1.000
_cell.angle_alpha   90.00
_cell.angle_beta   90.00
_cell.angle_gamma   90.00
#
_symmetry.space_group_name_H-M   'P 1'
#
loop_
_entity.id
_entity.type
_entity.pdbx_description
1 polymer ?
#
loop_
_entity_poly.entity_id
_entity_poly.type
_entity_poly.pdbx_seq_one_letter_code
_entity_poly.pdbx_strand_id
1 'polypeptide(L)'
;MLENACRYDASSIRVGIKRENSRIVYTVEDDCQVSPTTRPTVSSSSASADVRQRRVTAKGLGSRSRGGSRAASTVTSLPTVARPVPASSSTCRAATSGVRTVFRRASDPAAILGGMASCLGRTIVLLLVVALVRPAAGIGALVSDPGGRRIVMLGRSVDGRPIIAVETGDLDAGRRALIVGCIHGNETAGIAIADRLAQGAPPAELDLWIIPDLNPDGVAAGTRGNADRVDLNRNFPWRWRPLTGLYYSGPHALSEPESRIAYRLVKRIEPGISIWFHQHLDVVDESGGAIAVERRFARLTGMRLARLAREPGSVVGWTNHQDAAGTAFVVELPAGKLNPTAVSRYVRAVIALAAPPGSNAKAG
;
A
#
# COMPACT_ATOMS: atom_id res chain seq x y z
N MET A 1 -8.75 8.15 14.55
CA MET A 1 -9.98 7.98 13.75
C MET A 1 -9.80 6.79 12.81
N LEU A 2 -10.75 5.87 12.76
CA LEU A 2 -10.75 4.70 11.87
C LEU A 2 -11.17 5.14 10.46
N GLU A 3 -10.21 5.53 9.63
CA GLU A 3 -10.46 6.03 8.27
C GLU A 3 -10.97 4.99 7.25
N ASN A 4 -11.37 3.79 7.66
CA ASN A 4 -11.99 2.79 6.78
C ASN A 4 -13.27 2.17 7.34
N ALA A 5 -13.82 2.67 8.45
CA ALA A 5 -15.15 2.27 8.91
C ALA A 5 -16.25 2.61 7.85
N CYS A 6 -16.04 3.67 7.08
CA CYS A 6 -17.01 4.17 6.10
C CYS A 6 -17.23 3.26 4.87
N ARG A 7 -16.51 2.14 4.71
CA ARG A 7 -16.82 1.16 3.66
C ARG A 7 -17.61 -0.06 4.13
N TYR A 8 -17.89 -0.14 5.43
CA TYR A 8 -18.51 -1.33 6.05
C TYR A 8 -19.64 -1.00 7.04
N ASP A 9 -20.12 0.24 7.07
CA ASP A 9 -21.26 0.68 7.89
C ASP A 9 -21.13 0.40 9.41
N ALA A 10 -19.91 0.15 9.89
CA ALA A 10 -19.64 -0.13 11.29
C ALA A 10 -19.52 1.19 12.07
N SER A 11 -20.46 1.45 12.99
CA SER A 11 -20.41 2.60 13.90
C SER A 11 -19.29 2.49 14.94
N SER A 12 -18.76 1.29 15.16
CA SER A 12 -17.58 1.03 16.00
C SER A 12 -16.89 -0.26 15.57
N ILE A 13 -15.56 -0.27 15.61
CA ILE A 13 -14.75 -1.48 15.38
C ILE A 13 -14.03 -1.77 16.69
N ARG A 14 -14.25 -2.95 17.27
CA ARG A 14 -13.48 -3.45 18.42
C ARG A 14 -12.34 -4.31 17.92
N VAL A 15 -11.10 -3.88 18.16
CA VAL A 15 -9.92 -4.69 17.88
C VAL A 15 -9.45 -5.34 19.17
N GLY A 16 -9.71 -6.64 19.31
CA GLY A 16 -9.07 -7.48 20.31
C GLY A 16 -7.62 -7.76 19.90
N ILE A 17 -6.70 -7.60 20.82
CA ILE A 17 -5.30 -7.96 20.61
C ILE A 17 -5.00 -9.11 21.56
N LYS A 18 -4.65 -10.26 21.00
CA LYS A 18 -4.22 -11.42 21.78
C LYS A 18 -2.79 -11.75 21.41
N ARG A 19 -1.99 -12.10 22.40
CA ARG A 19 -0.67 -12.67 22.18
C ARG A 19 -0.82 -14.19 22.20
N GLU A 20 -0.65 -14.82 21.06
CA GLU A 20 -0.68 -16.28 20.93
C GLU A 20 0.74 -16.75 20.62
N ASN A 21 1.37 -17.40 21.59
CA ASN A 21 2.79 -17.75 21.54
C ASN A 21 3.67 -16.50 21.26
N SER A 22 4.47 -16.54 20.20
CA SER A 22 5.32 -15.43 19.76
C SER A 22 4.65 -14.50 18.73
N ARG A 23 3.34 -14.65 18.47
CA ARG A 23 2.61 -13.85 17.47
C ARG A 23 1.61 -12.92 18.12
N ILE A 24 1.42 -11.74 17.54
CA ILE A 24 0.26 -10.90 17.87
C ILE A 24 -0.87 -11.29 16.93
N VAL A 25 -2.01 -11.67 17.50
CA VAL A 25 -3.26 -11.91 16.80
C VAL A 25 -4.17 -10.71 17.04
N TYR A 26 -4.58 -10.07 15.96
CA TYR A 26 -5.56 -9.02 16.00
C TYR A 26 -6.92 -9.60 15.58
N THR A 27 -7.86 -9.67 16.52
CA THR A 27 -9.25 -10.04 16.23
C THR A 27 -10.05 -8.77 16.06
N VAL A 28 -10.80 -8.67 14.96
CA VAL A 28 -11.69 -7.53 14.73
C VAL A 28 -13.12 -8.00 14.92
N GLU A 29 -13.75 -7.50 15.97
CA GLU A 29 -15.20 -7.55 16.16
C GLU A 29 -15.77 -6.28 15.54
N ASP A 30 -16.42 -6.45 14.39
CA ASP A 30 -17.27 -5.43 13.79
C ASP A 30 -18.65 -6.05 13.53
N ASP A 31 -19.70 -5.24 13.55
CA ASP A 31 -21.09 -5.69 13.32
C ASP A 31 -21.35 -6.00 11.83
N CYS A 32 -20.28 -6.15 11.04
CA CYS A 32 -20.30 -6.41 9.62
C CYS A 32 -20.75 -7.85 9.38
N GLN A 33 -22.05 -8.04 9.15
CA GLN A 33 -22.56 -9.30 8.61
C GLN A 33 -22.01 -9.55 7.20
N VAL A 34 -20.84 -10.17 7.11
CA VAL A 34 -20.41 -10.80 5.86
C VAL A 34 -21.19 -12.10 5.75
N SER A 35 -22.37 -12.04 5.10
CA SER A 35 -23.02 -13.24 4.60
C SER A 35 -22.03 -13.97 3.67
N PRO A 36 -21.74 -15.27 3.89
CA PRO A 36 -20.89 -16.01 2.98
C PRO A 36 -21.67 -16.21 1.67
N THR A 37 -21.50 -15.31 0.70
CA THR A 37 -22.07 -15.50 -0.63
C THR A 37 -21.35 -16.68 -1.29
N THR A 38 -22.11 -17.76 -1.40
CA THR A 38 -21.99 -18.89 -2.33
C THR A 38 -20.88 -18.76 -3.37
N ARG A 39 -19.79 -19.49 -3.12
CA ARG A 39 -18.74 -19.80 -4.09
C ARG A 39 -19.37 -20.50 -5.32
N PRO A 40 -19.19 -20.02 -6.56
CA PRO A 40 -19.40 -20.88 -7.71
C PRO A 40 -18.33 -21.99 -7.66
N THR A 41 -18.78 -23.23 -7.52
CA THR A 41 -17.94 -24.42 -7.60
C THR A 41 -17.31 -24.50 -8.98
N VAL A 42 -16.06 -24.09 -9.10
CA VAL A 42 -15.22 -24.52 -10.23
C VAL A 42 -14.82 -25.96 -9.95
N SER A 43 -15.45 -26.89 -10.67
CA SER A 43 -15.11 -28.31 -10.63
C SER A 43 -13.63 -28.49 -10.98
N SER A 44 -12.82 -28.90 -10.00
CA SER A 44 -11.46 -29.35 -10.22
C SER A 44 -11.49 -30.74 -10.87
N SER A 45 -11.24 -30.83 -12.17
CA SER A 45 -10.83 -32.10 -12.78
C SER A 45 -9.38 -32.36 -12.38
N SER A 46 -9.17 -33.33 -11.49
CA SER A 46 -7.86 -33.85 -11.12
C SER A 46 -7.21 -34.56 -12.31
N ALA A 47 -6.19 -33.94 -12.91
CA ALA A 47 -5.24 -34.63 -13.75
C ALA A 47 -3.88 -34.61 -13.04
N SER A 48 -3.52 -35.75 -12.45
CA SER A 48 -2.17 -35.99 -11.90
C SER A 48 -1.15 -35.95 -13.03
N ALA A 49 -0.31 -34.91 -13.06
CA ALA A 49 0.90 -34.90 -13.87
C ALA A 49 2.06 -35.36 -12.99
N ASP A 50 2.52 -36.58 -13.26
CA ASP A 50 3.66 -37.27 -12.66
C ASP A 50 4.96 -36.53 -13.03
N VAL A 51 5.49 -35.72 -12.11
CA VAL A 51 6.76 -35.01 -12.31
C VAL A 51 7.91 -35.90 -11.83
N ARG A 52 8.44 -36.70 -12.77
CA ARG A 52 9.76 -37.35 -12.60
C ARG A 52 10.85 -36.28 -12.48
N GLN A 53 11.45 -36.20 -11.29
CA GLN A 53 12.65 -35.43 -11.04
C GLN A 53 13.80 -35.87 -11.96
N ARG A 54 14.23 -35.02 -12.90
CA ARG A 54 15.51 -35.17 -13.60
C ARG A 54 16.58 -34.36 -12.89
N ARG A 55 17.48 -35.09 -12.23
CA ARG A 55 18.78 -34.66 -11.70
C ARG A 55 19.62 -34.07 -12.84
N VAL A 56 19.99 -32.79 -12.75
CA VAL A 56 20.96 -32.16 -13.66
C VAL A 56 22.34 -32.22 -13.01
N THR A 57 23.22 -33.06 -13.55
CA THR A 57 24.66 -33.06 -13.24
C THR A 57 25.38 -32.14 -14.22
N ALA A 58 26.11 -31.14 -13.68
CA ALA A 58 27.05 -30.35 -14.44
C ALA A 58 28.34 -31.15 -14.73
N LYS A 59 28.80 -31.14 -15.98
CA LYS A 59 30.19 -31.44 -16.37
C LYS A 59 30.58 -30.54 -17.54
N GLY A 60 31.81 -30.03 -17.47
CA GLY A 60 32.31 -28.94 -18.30
C GLY A 60 33.14 -29.34 -19.53
N LEU A 61 33.73 -28.28 -20.09
CA LEU A 61 34.79 -28.17 -21.10
C LEU A 61 34.56 -28.78 -22.50
N GLY A 62 34.68 -27.91 -23.51
CA GLY A 62 35.71 -28.13 -24.53
C GLY A 62 35.29 -28.20 -26.01
N SER A 63 35.60 -27.12 -26.72
CA SER A 63 36.15 -27.08 -28.10
C SER A 63 35.25 -27.19 -29.35
N ARG A 64 35.43 -26.15 -30.18
CA ARG A 64 35.62 -26.09 -31.65
C ARG A 64 34.52 -26.54 -32.63
N SER A 65 34.14 -25.52 -33.43
CA SER A 65 34.17 -25.44 -34.91
C SER A 65 32.95 -25.83 -35.76
N ARG A 66 32.53 -24.80 -36.53
CA ARG A 66 32.22 -24.72 -37.98
C ARG A 66 31.02 -25.47 -38.58
N GLY A 67 30.33 -24.71 -39.45
CA GLY A 67 29.46 -25.16 -40.54
C GLY A 67 28.01 -25.38 -40.09
N GLY A 68 26.96 -24.92 -40.75
CA GLY A 68 26.76 -24.44 -42.10
C GLY A 68 25.37 -24.91 -42.55
N SER A 69 24.64 -24.03 -43.25
CA SER A 69 23.45 -24.31 -44.09
C SER A 69 22.08 -24.63 -43.48
N ARG A 70 21.19 -23.63 -43.63
CA ARG A 70 19.93 -23.63 -44.40
C ARG A 70 19.06 -24.90 -44.44
N ALA A 71 17.84 -24.77 -43.91
CA ALA A 71 16.54 -25.10 -44.54
C ALA A 71 15.46 -24.45 -43.65
N ALA A 72 14.68 -23.45 -44.04
CA ALA A 72 13.64 -23.36 -45.08
C ALA A 72 12.44 -24.30 -44.85
N SER A 73 11.26 -23.66 -44.76
CA SER A 73 9.90 -24.19 -44.86
C SER A 73 9.36 -24.81 -43.55
N THR A 74 8.14 -24.57 -43.07
CA THR A 74 6.90 -24.31 -43.82
C THR A 74 5.88 -23.62 -42.91
N VAL A 75 5.14 -22.69 -43.51
CA VAL A 75 3.93 -22.04 -42.99
C VAL A 75 2.81 -23.09 -42.88
N THR A 76 2.06 -23.11 -41.78
CA THR A 76 0.67 -23.57 -41.83
C THR A 76 -0.18 -22.76 -40.86
N SER A 77 -1.15 -22.06 -41.45
CA SER A 77 -2.16 -21.19 -40.87
C SER A 77 -3.36 -21.97 -40.30
N LEU A 78 -3.89 -21.45 -39.20
CA LEU A 78 -5.28 -21.34 -38.68
C LEU A 78 -6.43 -22.16 -39.31
N PRO A 79 -7.47 -22.46 -38.49
CA PRO A 79 -8.67 -21.60 -38.47
C PRO A 79 -9.09 -21.26 -37.02
N THR A 80 -9.22 -19.99 -36.62
CA THR A 80 -10.40 -19.09 -36.75
C THR A 80 -11.76 -19.78 -36.62
N VAL A 81 -12.36 -19.69 -35.43
CA VAL A 81 -13.82 -19.78 -35.23
C VAL A 81 -14.26 -18.56 -34.44
N ALA A 82 -15.12 -17.76 -35.06
CA ALA A 82 -15.68 -16.53 -34.52
C ALA A 82 -17.10 -16.76 -33.97
N ARG A 83 -17.33 -16.20 -32.77
CA ARG A 83 -18.53 -15.52 -32.16
C ARG A 83 -19.96 -15.97 -32.56
N PRO A 84 -20.93 -15.84 -31.63
CA PRO A 84 -21.62 -14.54 -31.47
C PRO A 84 -21.73 -14.03 -30.02
N VAL A 85 -21.77 -12.70 -29.92
CA VAL A 85 -22.16 -11.92 -28.74
C VAL A 85 -23.57 -11.39 -28.98
N PRO A 86 -24.49 -11.43 -28.02
CA PRO A 86 -25.65 -10.56 -28.05
C PRO A 86 -25.35 -9.23 -27.32
N ALA A 87 -25.56 -8.13 -28.04
CA ALA A 87 -25.64 -6.79 -27.51
C ALA A 87 -27.01 -6.58 -26.86
N SER A 88 -27.04 -6.06 -25.64
CA SER A 88 -28.24 -5.49 -25.03
C SER A 88 -27.97 -4.03 -24.70
N SER A 89 -28.62 -3.16 -25.48
CA SER A 89 -28.69 -1.72 -25.28
C SER A 89 -29.81 -1.39 -24.28
N SER A 90 -29.47 -0.80 -23.14
CA SER A 90 -30.42 -0.11 -22.27
C SER A 90 -30.02 1.36 -22.16
N THR A 91 -30.75 2.20 -22.88
CA THR A 91 -30.70 3.66 -22.77
C THR A 91 -31.70 4.09 -21.70
N CYS A 92 -31.21 4.68 -20.61
CA CYS A 92 -32.06 5.41 -19.66
C CYS A 92 -32.07 6.88 -20.03
N ARG A 93 -33.22 7.39 -20.51
CA ARG A 93 -33.51 8.82 -20.61
C ARG A 93 -33.78 9.38 -19.21
N ALA A 94 -32.99 10.36 -18.78
CA ALA A 94 -33.38 11.27 -17.72
C ALA A 94 -34.10 12.47 -18.35
N ALA A 95 -35.33 12.73 -17.88
CA ALA A 95 -36.12 13.90 -18.25
C ALA A 95 -35.54 15.15 -17.57
N THR A 96 -35.20 16.17 -18.35
CA THR A 96 -34.89 17.51 -17.87
C THR A 96 -36.11 18.41 -18.06
N SER A 97 -36.70 18.82 -16.94
CA SER A 97 -37.77 19.83 -16.90
C SER A 97 -37.15 21.20 -17.12
N GLY A 98 -37.41 21.80 -18.28
CA GLY A 98 -37.01 23.17 -18.60
C GLY A 98 -37.93 24.19 -17.91
N VAL A 99 -37.32 25.18 -17.25
CA VAL A 99 -37.99 26.42 -16.87
C VAL A 99 -37.49 27.51 -17.81
N ARG A 100 -38.42 28.01 -18.64
CA ARG A 100 -38.27 29.13 -19.57
C ARG A 100 -38.32 30.45 -18.79
N THR A 101 -37.26 31.23 -18.81
CA THR A 101 -37.28 32.64 -18.40
C THR A 101 -37.77 33.49 -19.58
N VAL A 102 -38.93 34.12 -19.42
CA VAL A 102 -39.48 35.11 -20.35
C VAL A 102 -38.92 36.48 -19.99
N PHE A 103 -38.22 37.11 -20.93
CA PHE A 103 -37.88 38.53 -20.90
C PHE A 103 -39.15 39.37 -21.05
N ARG A 104 -39.36 40.35 -20.16
CA ARG A 104 -40.19 41.52 -20.43
C ARG A 104 -39.41 42.80 -20.10
N ARG A 105 -39.46 43.70 -21.08
CA ARG A 105 -38.83 45.02 -21.16
C ARG A 105 -39.83 46.09 -20.72
N ALA A 106 -39.38 47.09 -19.98
CA ALA A 106 -39.97 48.44 -19.83
C ALA A 106 -38.81 49.33 -19.31
N SER A 107 -38.23 50.31 -20.01
CA SER A 107 -38.71 51.68 -20.34
C SER A 107 -39.57 52.29 -19.22
N ASP A 108 -39.29 53.45 -18.60
CA ASP A 108 -38.48 54.63 -18.93
C ASP A 108 -38.08 55.40 -17.64
N PRO A 109 -37.15 56.38 -17.71
CA PRO A 109 -36.64 57.17 -16.59
C PRO A 109 -37.26 58.58 -16.50
N ALA A 110 -37.67 59.04 -15.31
CA ALA A 110 -37.66 60.47 -14.88
C ALA A 110 -38.37 60.68 -13.53
N ALA A 111 -37.91 61.70 -12.79
CA ALA A 111 -38.46 62.30 -11.57
C ALA A 111 -38.06 61.56 -10.27
N ILE A 112 -37.50 62.17 -9.22
CA ILE A 112 -37.60 63.54 -8.71
C ILE A 112 -36.28 63.92 -7.99
N LEU A 113 -35.82 65.14 -8.26
CA LEU A 113 -34.73 65.86 -7.59
C LEU A 113 -35.29 66.60 -6.35
N GLY A 114 -34.56 66.61 -5.23
CA GLY A 114 -34.66 67.69 -4.23
C GLY A 114 -34.65 67.25 -2.76
N GLY A 115 -33.60 67.64 -2.02
CA GLY A 115 -33.57 67.55 -0.56
C GLY A 115 -32.16 67.61 0.03
N MET A 116 -31.62 68.81 0.17
CA MET A 116 -30.30 69.11 0.74
C MET A 116 -30.19 68.85 2.25
N ALA A 117 -28.96 68.55 2.66
CA ALA A 117 -28.30 68.99 3.90
C ALA A 117 -28.89 68.60 5.27
N SER A 118 -28.23 67.63 5.92
CA SER A 118 -27.91 67.51 7.37
C SER A 118 -27.76 66.02 7.69
N CYS A 119 -26.58 65.46 7.86
CA CYS A 119 -25.84 65.48 9.12
C CYS A 119 -24.45 64.88 8.89
N LEU A 120 -23.48 65.69 8.44
CA LEU A 120 -22.06 65.39 8.66
C LEU A 120 -21.79 65.66 10.15
N GLY A 121 -21.74 64.61 10.96
CA GLY A 121 -21.36 64.77 12.36
C GLY A 121 -21.87 63.69 13.29
N ARG A 122 -21.60 62.41 13.00
CA ARG A 122 -21.62 61.34 14.02
C ARG A 122 -21.04 59.98 13.62
N THR A 123 -20.49 59.81 12.41
CA THR A 123 -20.06 58.49 11.91
C THR A 123 -18.54 58.25 11.90
N ILE A 124 -17.73 59.11 12.53
CA ILE A 124 -16.25 58.99 12.50
C ILE A 124 -15.63 58.53 13.83
N VAL A 125 -16.38 58.47 14.94
CA VAL A 125 -15.82 58.05 16.25
C VAL A 125 -16.04 56.55 16.56
N LEU A 126 -16.82 55.82 15.77
CA LEU A 126 -17.02 54.37 15.94
C LEU A 126 -16.26 53.51 14.92
N LEU A 127 -15.21 54.04 14.30
CA LEU A 127 -14.31 53.25 13.42
C LEU A 127 -12.84 53.26 13.91
N LEU A 128 -12.54 53.90 15.04
CA LEU A 128 -11.17 54.00 15.54
C LEU A 128 -10.86 53.22 16.83
N VAL A 129 -11.82 52.45 17.38
CA VAL A 129 -11.61 51.66 18.62
C VAL A 129 -11.67 50.14 18.42
N VAL A 130 -11.98 49.64 17.21
CA VAL A 130 -11.99 48.19 16.92
C VAL A 130 -10.70 47.70 16.24
N ALA A 131 -9.69 48.56 16.06
CA ALA A 131 -8.47 48.22 15.32
C ALA A 131 -7.26 47.78 16.19
N LEU A 132 -7.42 47.53 17.49
CA LEU A 132 -6.29 47.22 18.38
C LEU A 132 -6.47 46.03 19.32
N VAL A 133 -7.43 45.15 19.03
CA VAL A 133 -7.36 43.77 19.53
C VAL A 133 -7.07 42.89 18.33
N ARG A 134 -5.79 42.83 17.94
CA ARG A 134 -5.30 41.63 17.25
C ARG A 134 -5.57 40.49 18.24
N PRO A 135 -6.44 39.51 17.96
CA PRO A 135 -6.28 38.26 18.67
C PRO A 135 -4.84 37.86 18.34
N ALA A 136 -3.99 37.76 19.36
CA ALA A 136 -2.84 36.91 19.24
C ALA A 136 -3.46 35.54 18.92
N ALA A 137 -3.55 35.23 17.64
CA ALA A 137 -3.66 33.87 17.20
C ALA A 137 -2.40 33.25 17.79
N GLY A 138 -2.56 32.68 18.99
CA GLY A 138 -1.60 31.75 19.51
C GLY A 138 -1.39 30.79 18.35
N ILE A 139 -0.18 30.80 17.81
CA ILE A 139 0.32 29.64 17.11
C ILE A 139 0.24 28.58 18.19
N GLY A 140 -0.91 27.89 18.27
CA GLY A 140 -1.00 26.66 18.99
C GLY A 140 0.09 25.85 18.35
N ALA A 141 1.22 25.68 19.05
CA ALA A 141 2.15 24.65 18.70
C ALA A 141 1.26 23.43 18.49
N LEU A 142 1.24 22.90 17.26
CA LEU A 142 0.68 21.58 17.00
C LEU A 142 1.26 20.74 18.12
N VAL A 143 0.39 20.30 19.03
CA VAL A 143 0.81 19.46 20.14
C VAL A 143 1.18 18.19 19.44
N SER A 144 2.47 18.03 19.11
CA SER A 144 3.02 16.75 18.70
C SER A 144 2.48 15.72 19.68
N ASP A 145 2.05 14.57 19.18
CA ASP A 145 1.68 13.40 19.99
C ASP A 145 2.88 12.44 20.06
N PRO A 146 3.99 12.80 20.75
CA PRO A 146 5.17 11.96 20.79
C PRO A 146 4.83 10.67 21.54
N GLY A 147 4.97 9.55 20.84
CA GLY A 147 4.67 8.23 21.39
C GLY A 147 3.20 7.84 21.28
N GLY A 148 2.43 8.54 20.44
CA GLY A 148 1.12 8.11 20.02
C GLY A 148 1.18 6.70 19.44
N ARG A 149 0.15 5.90 19.71
CA ARG A 149 -0.01 4.56 19.14
C ARG A 149 -1.46 4.32 18.80
N ARG A 150 -1.74 3.96 17.54
CA ARG A 150 -3.08 3.56 17.10
C ARG A 150 -3.06 2.32 16.22
N ILE A 151 -4.14 1.57 16.34
CA ILE A 151 -4.39 0.38 15.51
C ILE A 151 -5.43 0.77 14.47
N VAL A 152 -5.09 0.54 13.21
CA VAL A 152 -5.86 0.99 12.07
C VAL A 152 -6.29 -0.24 11.27
N MET A 153 -7.60 -0.53 11.27
CA MET A 153 -8.18 -1.50 10.35
C MET A 153 -8.10 -0.94 8.92
N LEU A 154 -7.29 -1.56 8.06
CA LEU A 154 -7.10 -1.10 6.69
C LEU A 154 -8.12 -1.70 5.72
N GLY A 155 -8.66 -2.88 6.05
CA GLY A 155 -9.63 -3.60 5.24
C GLY A 155 -9.56 -5.10 5.51
N ARG A 156 -10.11 -5.89 4.60
CA ARG A 156 -10.14 -7.36 4.70
C ARG A 156 -9.50 -7.99 3.46
N SER A 157 -8.91 -9.17 3.65
CA SER A 157 -8.43 -10.04 2.58
C SER A 157 -9.60 -10.67 1.79
N VAL A 158 -9.29 -11.45 0.76
CA VAL A 158 -10.28 -12.17 -0.05
C VAL A 158 -11.20 -13.06 0.82
N ASP A 159 -10.64 -13.84 1.74
CA ASP A 159 -11.41 -14.69 2.67
C ASP A 159 -11.98 -13.90 3.87
N GLY A 160 -11.86 -12.58 3.88
CA GLY A 160 -12.44 -11.73 4.91
C GLY A 160 -11.59 -11.57 6.18
N ARG A 161 -10.34 -12.04 6.21
CA ARG A 161 -9.43 -11.86 7.36
C ARG A 161 -9.04 -10.38 7.48
N PRO A 162 -8.96 -9.82 8.71
CA PRO A 162 -8.62 -8.42 8.87
C PRO A 162 -7.17 -8.13 8.50
N ILE A 163 -6.95 -7.01 7.80
CA ILE A 163 -5.63 -6.47 7.50
C ILE A 163 -5.50 -5.16 8.28
N ILE A 164 -4.52 -5.12 9.17
CA ILE A 164 -4.36 -4.08 10.17
C ILE A 164 -2.98 -3.45 10.04
N ALA A 165 -2.93 -2.15 10.25
CA ALA A 165 -1.69 -1.44 10.55
C ALA A 165 -1.62 -1.05 12.03
N VAL A 166 -0.40 -1.02 12.56
CA VAL A 166 -0.06 -0.28 13.77
C VAL A 166 0.70 0.96 13.36
N GLU A 167 0.26 2.10 13.82
CA GLU A 167 0.96 3.37 13.68
C GLU A 167 1.46 3.80 15.05
N THR A 168 2.73 4.18 15.14
CA THR A 168 3.40 4.47 16.41
C THR A 168 4.50 5.51 16.24
N GLY A 169 4.71 6.34 17.26
CA GLY A 169 5.72 7.41 17.26
C GLY A 169 5.07 8.79 17.33
N ASP A 170 5.58 9.77 16.59
CA ASP A 170 4.92 11.09 16.48
C ASP A 170 4.01 11.10 15.26
N LEU A 171 2.70 11.04 15.52
CA LEU A 171 1.66 10.93 14.48
C LEU A 171 1.54 12.21 13.63
N ASP A 172 2.12 13.31 14.09
CA ASP A 172 2.16 14.59 13.37
C ASP A 172 3.49 14.80 12.62
N ALA A 173 4.43 13.84 12.71
CA ALA A 173 5.71 13.95 12.05
C ALA A 173 5.54 13.94 10.52
N GLY A 174 6.19 14.90 9.85
CA GLY A 174 6.25 14.95 8.39
C GLY A 174 7.04 13.80 7.75
N ARG A 175 7.82 13.04 8.54
CA ARG A 175 8.62 11.90 8.07
C ARG A 175 7.95 10.60 8.48
N ARG A 176 7.27 9.98 7.51
CA ARG A 176 6.60 8.69 7.68
C ARG A 176 7.43 7.56 7.10
N ALA A 177 7.44 6.42 7.79
CA ALA A 177 8.00 5.18 7.29
C ALA A 177 6.95 4.06 7.27
N LEU A 178 6.98 3.22 6.25
CA LEU A 178 6.09 2.06 6.13
C LEU A 178 6.88 0.75 6.16
N ILE A 179 6.52 -0.16 7.06
CA ILE A 179 7.13 -1.47 7.17
C ILE A 179 6.08 -2.54 6.91
N VAL A 180 6.34 -3.42 5.96
CA VAL A 180 5.47 -4.55 5.63
C VAL A 180 6.21 -5.86 5.88
N GLY A 181 5.68 -6.66 6.81
CA GLY A 181 6.33 -7.88 7.27
C GLY A 181 6.13 -9.09 6.35
N CYS A 182 5.00 -9.15 5.64
CA CYS A 182 4.68 -10.25 4.76
C CYS A 182 3.72 -9.81 3.65
N ILE A 183 4.08 -10.10 2.40
CA ILE A 183 3.21 -9.94 1.22
C ILE A 183 3.05 -11.27 0.46
N HIS A 184 4.04 -12.16 0.50
CA HIS A 184 3.88 -13.55 0.10
C HIS A 184 3.67 -14.41 1.34
N GLY A 185 2.56 -15.14 1.39
CA GLY A 185 2.12 -15.83 2.61
C GLY A 185 3.05 -16.95 3.11
N ASN A 186 3.95 -17.45 2.26
CA ASN A 186 4.97 -18.43 2.63
C ASN A 186 6.31 -17.80 3.08
N GLU A 187 6.43 -16.47 3.10
CA GLU A 187 7.63 -15.70 3.45
C GLU A 187 7.43 -14.96 4.78
N THR A 188 7.17 -15.72 5.86
CA THR A 188 6.62 -15.20 7.13
C THR A 188 7.62 -14.60 8.11
N ALA A 189 8.93 -14.66 7.86
CA ALA A 189 9.91 -14.22 8.84
C ALA A 189 9.87 -12.72 9.14
N GLY A 190 9.46 -11.89 8.18
CA GLY A 190 9.33 -10.45 8.37
C GLY A 190 8.21 -10.06 9.35
N ILE A 191 7.22 -10.93 9.56
CA ILE A 191 6.16 -10.73 10.57
C ILE A 191 6.76 -10.52 11.95
N ALA A 192 7.78 -11.30 12.34
CA ALA A 192 8.41 -11.17 13.65
C ALA A 192 9.12 -9.81 13.85
N ILE A 193 9.66 -9.22 12.77
CA ILE A 193 10.27 -7.89 12.78
C ILE A 193 9.18 -6.83 12.96
N ALA A 194 8.12 -6.93 12.14
CA ALA A 194 6.99 -6.02 12.19
C ALA A 194 6.28 -6.06 13.55
N ASP A 195 6.02 -7.24 14.12
CA ASP A 195 5.44 -7.40 15.45
C ASP A 195 6.31 -6.76 16.54
N ARG A 196 7.64 -6.90 16.45
CA ARG A 196 8.57 -6.31 17.43
C ARG A 196 8.65 -4.80 17.31
N LEU A 197 8.54 -4.25 16.10
CA LEU A 197 8.40 -2.80 15.86
C LEU A 197 7.07 -2.29 16.42
N ALA A 198 5.97 -3.00 16.16
CA ALA A 198 4.63 -2.62 16.59
C ALA A 198 4.49 -2.63 18.12
N GLN A 199 5.27 -3.45 18.82
CA GLN A 199 5.33 -3.48 20.28
C GLN A 199 6.27 -2.41 20.88
N GLY A 200 7.19 -1.85 20.07
CA GLY A 200 8.17 -0.87 20.54
C GLY A 200 7.63 0.56 20.55
N ALA A 201 8.42 1.44 21.14
CA ALA A 201 8.27 2.89 21.01
C ALA A 201 9.39 3.39 20.09
N PRO A 202 9.09 3.80 18.84
CA PRO A 202 10.11 4.43 18.00
C PRO A 202 10.49 5.81 18.57
N PRO A 203 11.60 6.42 18.09
CA PRO A 203 11.96 7.80 18.42
C PRO A 203 10.80 8.77 18.15
N ALA A 204 10.73 9.83 18.95
CA ALA A 204 9.64 10.80 18.92
C ALA A 204 9.58 11.63 17.63
N GLU A 205 10.53 11.50 16.71
CA GLU A 205 10.56 12.25 15.44
C GLU A 205 10.15 11.38 14.23
N LEU A 206 9.66 10.16 14.49
CA LEU A 206 9.32 9.18 13.47
C LEU A 206 7.85 8.78 13.57
N ASP A 207 7.09 8.96 12.49
CA ASP A 207 5.80 8.32 12.29
C ASP A 207 6.03 6.95 11.61
N LEU A 208 5.79 5.86 12.35
CA LEU A 208 6.04 4.51 11.86
C LEU A 208 4.73 3.75 11.64
N TRP A 209 4.42 3.48 10.37
CA TRP A 209 3.33 2.61 9.94
C TRP A 209 3.82 1.18 9.71
N ILE A 210 3.13 0.21 10.30
CA ILE A 210 3.55 -1.19 10.29
C ILE A 210 2.38 -2.08 9.91
N ILE A 211 2.52 -2.85 8.84
CA ILE A 211 1.61 -3.94 8.48
C ILE A 211 2.36 -5.25 8.73
N PRO A 212 2.06 -5.99 9.81
CA PRO A 212 2.70 -7.29 10.04
C PRO A 212 2.45 -8.26 8.90
N ASP A 213 1.20 -8.34 8.45
CA ASP A 213 0.75 -9.29 7.44
C ASP A 213 -0.24 -8.62 6.48
N LEU A 214 0.17 -8.47 5.22
CA LEU A 214 -0.67 -7.97 4.13
C LEU A 214 -1.44 -9.11 3.44
N ASN A 215 -1.02 -10.36 3.61
CA ASN A 215 -1.57 -11.53 2.94
C ASN A 215 -1.96 -12.63 3.95
N PRO A 216 -2.92 -12.34 4.86
CA PRO A 216 -3.28 -13.28 5.92
C PRO A 216 -3.88 -14.58 5.39
N ASP A 217 -4.48 -14.56 4.20
CA ASP A 217 -5.00 -15.76 3.54
C ASP A 217 -3.86 -16.66 3.05
N GLY A 218 -2.85 -16.06 2.40
CA GLY A 218 -1.66 -16.77 1.98
C GLY A 218 -0.89 -17.32 3.18
N VAL A 219 -0.80 -16.57 4.28
CA VAL A 219 -0.15 -17.05 5.52
C VAL A 219 -0.89 -18.25 6.11
N ALA A 220 -2.22 -18.18 6.17
CA ALA A 220 -3.06 -19.29 6.63
C ALA A 220 -2.92 -20.54 5.73
N ALA A 221 -2.78 -20.35 4.42
CA ALA A 221 -2.62 -21.42 3.44
C ALA A 221 -1.17 -21.89 3.23
N GLY A 222 -0.17 -21.15 3.74
CA GLY A 222 1.24 -21.39 3.46
C GLY A 222 1.62 -21.21 1.98
N THR A 223 0.95 -20.31 1.26
CA THR A 223 1.12 -20.09 -0.19
C THR A 223 1.79 -18.75 -0.50
N ARG A 224 2.45 -18.67 -1.65
CA ARG A 224 3.01 -17.40 -2.16
C ARG A 224 1.90 -16.37 -2.43
N GLY A 225 0.90 -16.76 -3.21
CA GLY A 225 -0.24 -15.91 -3.54
C GLY A 225 -1.27 -15.82 -2.41
N ASN A 226 -2.25 -14.93 -2.58
CA ASN A 226 -3.44 -14.83 -1.72
C ASN A 226 -4.45 -15.97 -2.00
N ALA A 227 -5.68 -15.88 -1.47
CA ALA A 227 -6.72 -16.89 -1.66
C ALA A 227 -7.09 -17.12 -3.14
N ASP A 228 -7.01 -16.08 -3.98
CA ASP A 228 -7.23 -16.16 -5.43
C ASP A 228 -5.98 -16.61 -6.21
N ARG A 229 -4.93 -17.00 -5.48
CA ARG A 229 -3.61 -17.44 -6.00
C ARG A 229 -2.83 -16.35 -6.72
N VAL A 230 -3.21 -15.08 -6.57
CA VAL A 230 -2.51 -13.95 -7.18
C VAL A 230 -1.24 -13.66 -6.39
N ASP A 231 -0.13 -13.51 -7.10
CA ASP A 231 1.08 -12.92 -6.56
C ASP A 231 0.83 -11.42 -6.36
N LEU A 232 0.60 -11.03 -5.09
CA LEU A 232 0.30 -9.65 -4.72
C LEU A 232 1.42 -8.70 -5.16
N ASN A 233 2.68 -9.15 -5.20
CA ASN A 233 3.82 -8.38 -5.68
C ASN A 233 4.00 -8.43 -7.21
N ARG A 234 2.96 -8.82 -7.94
CA ARG A 234 2.80 -8.63 -9.39
C ARG A 234 1.50 -7.89 -9.74
N ASN A 235 0.69 -7.53 -8.75
CA ASN A 235 -0.65 -6.96 -8.94
C ASN A 235 -0.69 -5.42 -8.88
N PHE A 236 0.44 -4.72 -8.77
CA PHE A 236 0.50 -3.24 -8.73
C PHE A 236 0.53 -2.63 -10.14
N PRO A 237 0.08 -1.37 -10.35
CA PRO A 237 -0.25 -0.87 -11.68
C PRO A 237 0.96 -0.49 -12.54
N TRP A 238 2.14 -0.28 -11.96
CA TRP A 238 3.31 0.12 -12.76
C TRP A 238 3.90 -1.05 -13.54
N ARG A 239 3.98 -0.87 -14.87
CA ARG A 239 4.40 -1.92 -15.83
C ARG A 239 3.62 -3.22 -15.67
N TRP A 240 2.42 -3.17 -15.09
CA TRP A 240 1.59 -4.35 -14.92
C TRP A 240 1.35 -5.01 -16.27
N ARG A 241 1.40 -6.34 -16.30
CA ARG A 241 1.05 -7.15 -17.45
C ARG A 241 0.47 -8.49 -16.98
N PRO A 242 -0.35 -9.16 -17.81
CA PRO A 242 -0.80 -10.50 -17.49
C PRO A 242 0.40 -11.45 -17.39
N LEU A 243 0.52 -12.12 -16.24
CA LEU A 243 1.48 -13.17 -15.96
C LEU A 243 0.72 -14.43 -15.52
N THR A 244 1.35 -15.58 -15.59
CA THR A 244 0.76 -16.88 -15.22
C THR A 244 1.70 -17.66 -14.29
N GLY A 245 1.23 -18.79 -13.78
CA GLY A 245 2.02 -19.68 -12.91
C GLY A 245 2.31 -19.05 -11.55
N LEU A 246 3.54 -19.23 -11.06
CA LEU A 246 3.97 -18.73 -9.73
C LEU A 246 3.82 -17.21 -9.59
N TYR A 247 3.93 -16.48 -10.70
CA TYR A 247 3.82 -15.02 -10.77
C TYR A 247 2.46 -14.54 -11.29
N TYR A 248 1.41 -15.36 -11.21
CA TYR A 248 0.07 -14.99 -11.67
C TYR A 248 -0.33 -13.61 -11.11
N SER A 249 -0.50 -12.63 -12.00
CA SER A 249 -0.60 -11.22 -11.63
C SER A 249 -2.03 -10.71 -11.45
N GLY A 250 -3.01 -11.62 -11.47
CA GLY A 250 -4.44 -11.32 -11.43
C GLY A 250 -5.04 -10.97 -12.79
N PRO A 251 -6.37 -10.80 -12.87
CA PRO A 251 -7.07 -10.46 -14.12
C PRO A 251 -6.79 -9.02 -14.61
N HIS A 252 -6.42 -8.12 -13.72
CA HIS A 252 -6.05 -6.72 -14.00
C HIS A 252 -5.23 -6.17 -12.82
N ALA A 253 -4.52 -5.06 -13.03
CA ALA A 253 -3.83 -4.38 -11.93
C ALA A 253 -4.81 -4.01 -10.81
N LEU A 254 -4.38 -4.22 -9.56
CA LEU A 254 -5.16 -3.96 -8.34
C LEU A 254 -6.49 -4.72 -8.29
N SER A 255 -6.56 -5.89 -8.92
CA SER A 255 -7.69 -6.82 -8.81
C SER A 255 -7.89 -7.29 -7.36
N GLU A 256 -6.80 -7.43 -6.60
CA GLU A 256 -6.84 -8.01 -5.26
C GLU A 256 -7.17 -6.96 -4.18
N PRO A 257 -8.00 -7.30 -3.18
CA PRO A 257 -8.29 -6.40 -2.07
C PRO A 257 -7.03 -6.03 -1.27
N GLU A 258 -6.09 -6.96 -1.07
CA GLU A 258 -4.83 -6.74 -0.35
C GLU A 258 -3.95 -5.71 -1.07
N SER A 259 -3.77 -5.87 -2.38
CA SER A 259 -3.00 -4.92 -3.20
C SER A 259 -3.64 -3.53 -3.20
N ARG A 260 -4.98 -3.43 -3.24
CA ARG A 260 -5.70 -2.15 -3.11
C ARG A 260 -5.52 -1.51 -1.75
N ILE A 261 -5.46 -2.29 -0.67
CA ILE A 261 -5.22 -1.80 0.69
C ILE A 261 -3.84 -1.15 0.76
N ALA A 262 -2.79 -1.87 0.33
CA ALA A 262 -1.44 -1.33 0.28
C ALA A 262 -1.33 -0.09 -0.61
N TYR A 263 -1.92 -0.13 -1.81
CA TYR A 263 -1.95 1.01 -2.73
C TYR A 263 -2.54 2.27 -2.08
N ARG A 264 -3.72 2.15 -1.43
CA ARG A 264 -4.37 3.29 -0.77
C ARG A 264 -3.56 3.81 0.40
N LEU A 265 -2.98 2.91 1.20
CA LEU A 265 -2.17 3.32 2.33
C LEU A 265 -0.93 4.10 1.87
N VAL A 266 -0.16 3.57 0.91
CA VAL A 266 1.02 4.24 0.37
C VAL A 266 0.66 5.61 -0.20
N LYS A 267 -0.45 5.70 -0.95
CA LYS A 267 -0.95 6.98 -1.48
C LYS A 267 -1.42 7.97 -0.41
N ARG A 268 -1.90 7.49 0.73
CA ARG A 268 -2.38 8.33 1.83
C ARG A 268 -1.22 8.89 2.65
N ILE A 269 -0.27 8.04 3.02
CA ILE A 269 0.78 8.42 3.98
C ILE A 269 2.03 8.95 3.29
N GLU A 270 2.23 8.63 2.00
CA GLU A 270 3.37 9.07 1.19
C GLU A 270 4.70 8.85 1.93
N PRO A 271 5.05 7.59 2.25
CA PRO A 271 6.16 7.32 3.16
C PRO A 271 7.49 7.63 2.49
N GLY A 272 8.34 8.42 3.16
CA GLY A 272 9.68 8.73 2.67
C GLY A 272 10.57 7.48 2.58
N ILE A 273 10.30 6.47 3.41
CA ILE A 273 10.93 5.15 3.34
C ILE A 273 9.84 4.06 3.45
N SER A 274 9.88 3.05 2.58
CA SER A 274 9.12 1.82 2.81
C SER A 274 9.96 0.55 2.64
N ILE A 275 9.84 -0.37 3.59
CA ILE A 275 10.60 -1.62 3.64
C ILE A 275 9.62 -2.78 3.50
N TRP A 276 9.85 -3.60 2.47
CA TRP A 276 9.03 -4.75 2.14
C TRP A 276 9.85 -6.01 2.39
N PHE A 277 9.56 -6.70 3.51
CA PHE A 277 10.26 -7.93 3.85
C PHE A 277 9.75 -9.10 3.00
N HIS A 278 10.71 -9.86 2.48
CA HIS A 278 10.55 -11.05 1.65
C HIS A 278 11.48 -12.16 2.16
N GLN A 279 11.37 -13.35 1.57
CA GLN A 279 12.28 -14.46 1.79
C GLN A 279 12.51 -15.27 0.51
N HIS A 280 13.68 -15.90 0.30
CA HIS A 280 14.72 -16.19 1.29
C HIS A 280 16.16 -15.91 0.80
N LEU A 281 16.37 -14.87 0.00
CA LEU A 281 17.63 -14.67 -0.73
C LEU A 281 18.81 -14.09 0.08
N ASP A 282 18.60 -13.72 1.35
CA ASP A 282 19.60 -13.09 2.24
C ASP A 282 20.31 -11.88 1.59
N VAL A 283 19.51 -10.92 1.12
CA VAL A 283 19.99 -9.74 0.40
C VAL A 283 19.08 -8.53 0.61
N VAL A 284 19.68 -7.35 0.69
CA VAL A 284 18.99 -6.08 0.47
C VAL A 284 19.00 -5.81 -1.02
N ASP A 285 17.84 -5.66 -1.61
CA ASP A 285 17.71 -5.47 -3.05
C ASP A 285 18.03 -4.02 -3.46
N GLU A 286 18.84 -3.85 -4.51
CA GLU A 286 18.93 -2.58 -5.25
C GLU A 286 17.62 -2.34 -5.99
N SER A 287 16.66 -1.77 -5.27
CA SER A 287 15.25 -1.81 -5.63
C SER A 287 14.86 -0.76 -6.67
N GLY A 288 15.78 0.17 -6.94
CA GLY A 288 15.60 1.29 -7.86
C GLY A 288 15.21 2.60 -7.18
N GLY A 289 15.18 2.63 -5.84
CA GLY A 289 15.06 3.87 -5.07
C GLY A 289 16.42 4.53 -4.85
N ALA A 290 16.55 5.32 -3.78
CA ALA A 290 17.82 5.94 -3.44
C ALA A 290 18.83 4.88 -2.95
N ILE A 291 19.82 4.54 -3.79
CA ILE A 291 20.85 3.53 -3.49
C ILE A 291 21.61 3.80 -2.18
N ALA A 292 21.72 5.07 -1.76
CA ALA A 292 22.34 5.43 -0.49
C ALA A 292 21.55 4.91 0.73
N VAL A 293 20.22 4.89 0.65
CA VAL A 293 19.31 4.37 1.68
C VAL A 293 19.41 2.86 1.75
N GLU A 294 19.29 2.19 0.61
CA GLU A 294 19.40 0.72 0.48
C GLU A 294 20.76 0.22 1.01
N ARG A 295 21.86 0.87 0.58
CA ARG A 295 23.21 0.56 1.07
C ARG A 295 23.38 0.82 2.56
N ARG A 296 22.74 1.86 3.11
CA ARG A 296 22.78 2.14 4.54
C ARG A 296 22.08 1.04 5.33
N PHE A 297 20.91 0.58 4.89
CA PHE A 297 20.22 -0.54 5.53
C PHE A 297 21.02 -1.84 5.47
N ALA A 298 21.63 -2.14 4.32
CA ALA A 298 22.54 -3.30 4.16
C ALA A 298 23.69 -3.25 5.18
N ARG A 299 24.34 -2.10 5.35
CA ARG A 299 25.40 -1.93 6.37
C ARG A 299 24.90 -2.08 7.81
N LEU A 300 23.73 -1.52 8.13
CA LEU A 300 23.14 -1.60 9.48
C LEU A 300 22.76 -3.04 9.86
N THR A 301 22.39 -3.86 8.89
CA THR A 301 21.98 -5.25 9.08
C THR A 301 23.12 -6.26 8.89
N GLY A 302 24.22 -5.84 8.26
CA GLY A 302 25.31 -6.72 7.83
C GLY A 302 24.95 -7.59 6.62
N MET A 303 23.84 -7.31 5.94
CA MET A 303 23.41 -8.05 4.76
C MET A 303 24.17 -7.59 3.51
N ARG A 304 24.25 -8.49 2.52
CA ARG A 304 24.75 -8.14 1.19
C ARG A 304 23.74 -7.22 0.49
N LEU A 305 24.24 -6.22 -0.23
CA LEU A 305 23.46 -5.44 -1.20
C LEU A 305 23.64 -6.07 -2.58
N ALA A 306 22.56 -6.34 -3.31
CA ALA A 306 22.65 -6.75 -4.71
C ALA A 306 21.37 -6.45 -5.49
N ARG A 307 21.49 -6.39 -6.81
CA ARG A 307 20.35 -6.17 -7.71
C ARG A 307 19.63 -7.48 -8.05
N LEU A 308 18.33 -7.53 -7.75
CA LEU A 308 17.44 -8.59 -8.20
C LEU A 308 16.76 -8.23 -9.54
N ALA A 309 16.15 -9.23 -10.18
CA ALA A 309 15.37 -9.03 -11.40
C ALA A 309 14.22 -8.03 -11.16
N ARG A 310 14.03 -7.09 -12.10
CA ARG A 310 12.92 -6.12 -12.04
C ARG A 310 11.65 -6.76 -12.60
N GLU A 311 10.80 -7.20 -11.70
CA GLU A 311 9.56 -7.87 -12.05
C GLU A 311 8.41 -6.84 -12.22
N PRO A 312 7.58 -6.99 -13.27
CA PRO A 312 6.48 -6.07 -13.55
C PRO A 312 5.39 -6.17 -12.49
N GLY A 313 4.72 -5.05 -12.22
CA GLY A 313 3.63 -4.98 -11.25
C GLY A 313 4.06 -5.21 -9.80
N SER A 314 5.34 -5.02 -9.48
CA SER A 314 5.81 -5.05 -8.09
C SER A 314 5.44 -3.78 -7.33
N VAL A 315 5.17 -3.93 -6.04
CA VAL A 315 4.80 -2.80 -5.17
C VAL A 315 5.93 -1.79 -5.06
N VAL A 316 7.16 -2.27 -4.88
CA VAL A 316 8.35 -1.42 -4.75
C VAL A 316 8.65 -0.71 -6.07
N GLY A 317 8.53 -1.40 -7.21
CA GLY A 317 8.70 -0.77 -8.53
C GLY A 317 7.65 0.31 -8.80
N TRP A 318 6.39 0.08 -8.41
CA TRP A 318 5.34 1.09 -8.49
C TRP A 318 5.61 2.27 -7.55
N THR A 319 5.91 2.05 -6.28
CA THR A 319 6.14 3.13 -5.31
C THR A 319 7.29 4.05 -5.76
N ASN A 320 8.44 3.48 -6.14
CA ASN A 320 9.60 4.26 -6.60
C ASN A 320 9.35 4.99 -7.92
N HIS A 321 8.43 4.51 -8.76
CA HIS A 321 8.05 5.23 -9.97
C HIS A 321 7.17 6.45 -9.68
N GLN A 322 6.29 6.34 -8.68
CA GLN A 322 5.32 7.38 -8.35
C GLN A 322 5.93 8.51 -7.53
N ASP A 323 6.92 8.20 -6.70
CA ASP A 323 7.58 9.16 -5.82
C ASP A 323 9.11 8.96 -5.89
N ALA A 324 9.77 9.91 -6.55
CA ALA A 324 11.22 9.93 -6.65
C ALA A 324 11.92 10.49 -5.41
N ALA A 325 11.19 11.16 -4.50
CA ALA A 325 11.72 11.67 -3.24
C ALA A 325 11.72 10.60 -2.14
N GLY A 326 10.75 9.69 -2.17
CA GLY A 326 10.69 8.49 -1.32
C GLY A 326 11.63 7.37 -1.76
N THR A 327 11.79 6.36 -0.91
CA THR A 327 12.52 5.13 -1.25
C THR A 327 11.80 3.90 -0.70
N ALA A 328 11.22 3.11 -1.60
CA ALA A 328 10.74 1.77 -1.34
C ALA A 328 11.82 0.74 -1.70
N PHE A 329 12.02 -0.28 -0.87
CA PHE A 329 12.96 -1.35 -1.21
C PHE A 329 12.58 -2.69 -0.58
N VAL A 330 13.04 -3.76 -1.24
CA VAL A 330 12.88 -5.14 -0.81
C VAL A 330 14.05 -5.54 0.09
N VAL A 331 13.72 -6.26 1.16
CA VAL A 331 14.70 -6.99 1.99
C VAL A 331 14.33 -8.47 1.97
N GLU A 332 15.13 -9.25 1.27
CA GLU A 332 15.03 -10.71 1.24
C GLU A 332 15.77 -11.30 2.44
N LEU A 333 15.05 -11.68 3.48
CA LEU A 333 15.63 -12.26 4.69
C LEU A 333 16.24 -13.65 4.41
N PRO A 334 17.09 -14.19 5.30
CA PRO A 334 17.54 -15.58 5.21
C PRO A 334 16.38 -16.58 5.23
N ALA A 335 16.65 -17.81 4.76
CA ALA A 335 15.70 -18.91 4.84
C ALA A 335 15.35 -19.28 6.28
N GLY A 336 14.11 -19.69 6.49
CA GLY A 336 13.62 -20.16 7.79
C GLY A 336 13.21 -19.04 8.74
N LYS A 337 13.10 -19.37 10.03
CA LYS A 337 12.67 -18.43 11.07
C LYS A 337 13.86 -17.61 11.55
N LEU A 338 13.63 -16.33 11.84
CA LEU A 338 14.62 -15.50 12.52
C LEU A 338 14.67 -15.82 14.01
N ASN A 339 15.89 -15.89 14.56
CA ASN A 339 16.07 -15.91 16.00
C ASN A 339 15.91 -14.49 16.61
N PRO A 340 15.69 -14.37 17.93
CA PRO A 340 15.44 -13.06 18.57
C PRO A 340 16.56 -12.03 18.38
N THR A 341 17.82 -12.46 18.31
CA THR A 341 18.97 -11.59 18.06
C THR A 341 18.92 -10.99 16.66
N ALA A 342 18.59 -11.80 15.64
CA ALA A 342 18.41 -11.35 14.28
C ALA A 342 17.23 -10.38 14.16
N VAL A 343 16.07 -10.70 14.76
CA VAL A 343 14.91 -9.79 14.83
C VAL A 343 15.32 -8.45 15.43
N SER A 344 16.02 -8.45 16.56
CA SER A 344 16.48 -7.22 17.24
C SER A 344 17.43 -6.40 16.37
N ARG A 345 18.31 -7.06 15.59
CA ARG A 345 19.20 -6.38 14.63
C ARG A 345 18.41 -5.66 13.54
N TYR A 346 17.41 -6.33 12.95
CA TYR A 346 16.57 -5.70 11.91
C TYR A 346 15.74 -4.55 12.48
N VAL A 347 15.13 -4.71 13.66
CA VAL A 347 14.38 -3.64 14.33
C VAL A 347 15.25 -2.40 14.55
N ARG A 348 16.46 -2.56 15.08
CA ARG A 348 17.41 -1.44 15.25
C ARG A 348 17.80 -0.80 13.92
N ALA A 349 18.01 -1.61 12.87
CA ALA A 349 18.34 -1.10 11.55
C ALA A 349 17.18 -0.29 10.93
N VAL A 350 15.93 -0.74 11.08
CA VAL A 350 14.73 -0.01 10.64
C VAL A 350 14.65 1.34 11.33
N ILE A 351 14.73 1.36 12.66
CA ILE A 351 14.66 2.60 13.46
C ILE A 351 15.79 3.55 13.06
N ALA A 352 17.04 3.06 13.01
CA ALA A 352 18.19 3.87 12.65
C ALA A 352 18.12 4.39 11.21
N LEU A 353 17.48 3.66 10.29
CA LEU A 353 17.28 4.08 8.91
C LEU A 353 16.23 5.20 8.81
N ALA A 354 15.09 5.01 9.47
CA ALA A 354 13.93 5.88 9.35
C ALA A 354 14.06 7.16 10.19
N ALA A 355 14.70 7.10 11.36
CA ALA A 355 14.88 8.26 12.23
C ALA A 355 15.84 9.31 11.62
N PRO A 356 15.70 10.60 11.97
CA PRO A 356 16.58 11.66 11.48
C PRO A 356 18.05 11.41 11.87
N PRO A 357 19.03 11.88 11.07
CA PRO A 357 20.42 11.88 11.51
C PRO A 357 20.58 12.66 12.83
N GLY A 358 21.09 12.00 13.88
CA GLY A 358 21.34 12.62 15.19
C GLY A 358 20.28 12.36 16.27
N SER A 359 19.16 11.70 15.96
CA SER A 359 18.20 11.25 16.99
C SER A 359 18.81 10.12 17.81
N ASN A 360 19.12 10.37 19.09
CA ASN A 360 19.55 9.33 20.03
C ASN A 360 18.38 8.42 20.35
N ALA A 361 18.31 7.26 19.68
CA ALA A 361 17.42 6.18 20.11
C ALA A 361 17.91 5.68 21.47
N LYS A 362 17.28 6.13 22.56
CA LYS A 362 17.39 5.44 23.85
C LYS A 362 16.73 4.08 23.68
N ALA A 363 17.54 3.06 23.43
CA ALA A 363 17.09 1.68 23.47
C ALA A 363 16.71 1.34 24.92
N GLY A 364 15.41 1.24 25.18
CA GLY A 364 14.85 0.63 26.38
C GLY A 364 14.66 -0.87 26.21
#